data_AF-A0AAV4NYI2-F1
#
_entry.id   AF-A0AAV4NYI2-F1
#
_cell.length_a   1.000
_cell.length_b   1.000
_cell.length_c   1.000
_cell.angle_alpha   90.00
_cell.angle_beta   90.00
_cell.angle_gamma   90.00
#
_symmetry.space_group_name_H-M   'P 1'
#
loop_
_entity.id
_entity.type
_entity.pdbx_description
1 polymer ?
#
loop_
_entity_poly.entity_id
_entity_poly.type
_entity_poly.pdbx_seq_one_letter_code
_entity_poly.pdbx_strand_id
1 'polypeptide(L)'
;MEHLFSNEIRYKKIVLTTASEVSMHSFIVRRSLEPLDISMLPDTEEGVRKMHDERRQILYKFHLDLPKDLEISLRNEDGQQEDRIYDERAFHIGKIEAFPDVYGFDFIHSILDNILISANKIERVRYYLKPLKFLVFDISKGHERLNDILFLYDWVLQVLYSSNCMDSDLVTDFIDEFDFGSWIIQRKNPVLLMYVLEHMRIKKYDLKNISHILEEVVYGCFYYGMYDNIRLLLEYGMNINFELENIDNDNSYEQRLRVVFEEGMLSERRAFLLKVFCRVYHNRTHRGILAAHFTFWRSVPDYYPTYQELLTIFKDSARMSRVTRMSQMATFLNEDGNANYLSKPKPRTLRHLSRIAVRTCLNRNSQLPVGIYHLDIPRELKPYLNLEC
;
A
#
# COMPACT_ATOMS: atom_id res chain seq x y z
N MET A 1 34.12 16.98 -53.34
CA MET A 1 33.50 17.40 -52.06
C MET A 1 32.89 16.16 -51.45
N GLU A 2 33.51 15.65 -50.40
CA GLU A 2 33.11 14.44 -49.69
C GLU A 2 31.78 14.70 -48.96
N HIS A 3 30.81 13.80 -49.13
CA HIS A 3 29.59 13.80 -48.32
C HIS A 3 29.96 13.28 -46.93
N LEU A 4 29.99 14.18 -45.94
CA LEU A 4 30.01 13.83 -44.52
C LEU A 4 28.69 13.11 -44.17
N PHE A 5 28.75 11.79 -44.07
CA PHE A 5 27.74 11.01 -43.36
C PHE A 5 27.87 11.31 -41.87
N SER A 6 26.75 11.66 -41.23
CA SER A 6 26.67 12.01 -39.81
C SER A 6 25.78 10.99 -39.12
N ASN A 7 26.38 10.10 -38.35
CA ASN A 7 25.72 9.00 -37.65
C ASN A 7 24.92 9.46 -36.41
N GLU A 8 24.83 10.77 -36.17
CA GLU A 8 24.14 11.30 -34.99
C GLU A 8 22.65 11.45 -35.24
N ILE A 9 21.89 10.38 -35.00
CA ILE A 9 20.45 10.48 -34.78
C ILE A 9 20.25 11.35 -33.52
N ARG A 10 19.93 12.63 -33.71
CA ARG A 10 19.64 13.56 -32.60
C ARG A 10 18.24 13.31 -32.06
N TYR A 11 18.13 12.41 -31.10
CA TYR A 11 16.90 12.27 -30.31
C TYR A 11 16.61 13.58 -29.58
N LYS A 12 15.42 14.16 -29.81
CA LYS A 12 14.92 15.26 -28.98
C LYS A 12 14.04 14.71 -27.87
N LYS A 13 14.34 15.10 -26.63
CA LYS A 13 13.50 14.86 -25.46
C LYS A 13 12.37 15.89 -25.47
N ILE A 14 11.12 15.43 -25.52
CA ILE A 14 9.95 16.27 -25.27
C ILE A 14 9.56 16.07 -23.82
N VAL A 15 9.50 17.16 -23.07
CA VAL A 15 9.05 17.19 -21.68
C VAL A 15 7.64 17.77 -21.67
N LEU A 16 6.66 16.98 -21.27
CA LEU A 16 5.29 17.46 -21.07
C LEU A 16 5.22 18.11 -19.69
N THR A 17 4.82 19.38 -19.63
CA THR A 17 4.90 20.25 -18.45
C THR A 17 3.55 20.61 -17.84
N THR A 18 2.43 20.24 -18.48
CA THR A 18 1.08 20.47 -17.94
C THR A 18 0.17 19.24 -18.07
N ALA A 19 -0.84 19.10 -17.19
CA ALA A 19 -1.77 17.95 -17.28
C ALA A 19 -2.54 17.91 -18.60
N SER A 20 -2.84 19.10 -19.15
CA SER A 20 -3.41 19.24 -20.49
C SER A 20 -2.48 18.58 -21.52
N GLU A 21 -1.20 18.94 -21.55
CA GLU A 21 -0.21 18.34 -22.45
C GLU A 21 -0.10 16.81 -22.29
N VAL A 22 -0.16 16.30 -21.06
CA VAL A 22 -0.12 14.85 -20.81
C VAL A 22 -1.38 14.14 -21.32
N SER A 23 -2.56 14.71 -21.07
CA SER A 23 -3.83 14.18 -21.60
C SER A 23 -3.86 14.19 -23.14
N MET A 24 -3.24 15.20 -23.77
CA MET A 24 -3.16 15.37 -25.21
C MET A 24 -2.11 14.48 -25.90
N HIS A 25 -0.95 14.26 -25.25
CA HIS A 25 0.25 13.77 -25.93
C HIS A 25 0.85 12.47 -25.37
N SER A 26 0.46 12.01 -24.18
CA SER A 26 0.98 10.74 -23.65
C SER A 26 0.17 9.57 -24.21
N PHE A 27 0.79 8.72 -25.05
CA PHE A 27 0.13 7.56 -25.66
C PHE A 27 -0.37 6.51 -24.64
N ILE A 28 0.32 6.40 -23.50
CA ILE A 28 -0.06 5.53 -22.37
C ILE A 28 -1.34 6.06 -21.72
N VAL A 29 -1.38 7.37 -21.51
CA VAL A 29 -2.52 8.08 -20.93
C VAL A 29 -3.67 8.07 -21.92
N ARG A 30 -3.44 8.33 -23.21
CA ARG A 30 -4.47 8.38 -24.24
C ARG A 30 -5.24 7.06 -24.39
N ARG A 31 -4.57 5.90 -24.35
CA ARG A 31 -5.25 4.58 -24.27
C ARG A 31 -6.05 4.38 -22.98
N SER A 32 -5.63 5.02 -21.89
CA SER A 32 -6.29 4.95 -20.57
C SER A 32 -7.41 5.98 -20.43
N LEU A 33 -7.38 7.06 -21.22
CA LEU A 33 -8.33 8.16 -21.27
C LEU A 33 -9.25 8.10 -22.51
N GLU A 34 -9.02 7.21 -23.48
CA GLU A 34 -9.89 6.97 -24.66
C GLU A 34 -11.37 6.68 -24.28
N PRO A 35 -11.68 5.99 -23.17
CA PRO A 35 -13.05 5.85 -22.66
C PRO A 35 -13.58 7.12 -21.96
N LEU A 36 -12.71 8.11 -21.74
CA LEU A 36 -13.06 9.40 -21.20
C LEU A 36 -13.42 10.32 -22.36
N ASP A 37 -14.71 10.53 -22.61
CA ASP A 37 -15.21 11.45 -23.65
C ASP A 37 -14.83 12.89 -23.29
N ILE A 38 -13.55 13.22 -23.49
CA ILE A 38 -12.97 14.54 -23.45
C ILE A 38 -13.15 15.07 -24.87
N SER A 39 -14.37 15.49 -25.18
CA SER A 39 -14.86 15.94 -26.49
C SER A 39 -14.19 17.23 -27.04
N MET A 40 -12.91 17.45 -26.74
CA MET A 40 -12.14 18.65 -27.11
C MET A 40 -10.77 18.34 -27.73
N LEU A 41 -10.43 17.08 -28.06
CA LEU A 41 -9.08 16.75 -28.54
C LEU A 41 -9.07 16.02 -29.90
N PRO A 42 -8.10 16.32 -30.80
CA PRO A 42 -8.11 15.83 -32.18
C PRO A 42 -7.85 14.32 -32.25
N ASP A 43 -8.82 13.55 -32.75
CA ASP A 43 -8.98 12.09 -32.63
C ASP A 43 -7.92 11.17 -33.26
N THR A 44 -6.80 11.67 -33.79
CA THR A 44 -5.80 10.82 -34.46
C THR A 44 -4.35 11.26 -34.19
N GLU A 45 -3.40 10.31 -34.30
CA GLU A 45 -1.94 10.59 -34.32
C GLU A 45 -1.59 11.65 -35.38
N GLU A 46 -2.32 11.60 -36.50
CA GLU A 46 -2.24 12.57 -37.59
C GLU A 46 -2.71 13.97 -37.18
N GLY A 47 -3.72 14.08 -36.32
CA GLY A 47 -4.15 15.34 -35.71
C GLY A 47 -3.04 16.02 -34.90
N VAL A 48 -2.19 15.23 -34.23
CA VAL A 48 -1.05 15.72 -33.45
C VAL A 48 0.12 16.11 -34.34
N ARG A 49 0.42 15.34 -35.41
CA ARG A 49 1.44 15.72 -36.42
C ARG A 49 1.12 17.04 -37.11
N LYS A 50 -0.15 17.29 -37.41
CA LYS A 50 -0.65 18.54 -38.02
C LYS A 50 -0.38 19.78 -37.16
N MET A 51 -0.34 19.63 -35.83
CA MET A 51 -0.17 20.76 -34.91
C MET A 51 1.30 21.20 -34.74
N HIS A 52 2.27 20.28 -34.84
CA HIS A 52 3.65 20.55 -34.41
C HIS A 52 4.68 20.81 -35.51
N ASP A 53 4.33 20.68 -36.80
CA ASP A 53 5.25 20.99 -37.91
C ASP A 53 4.72 22.13 -38.80
N GLU A 54 5.22 23.35 -38.57
CA GLU A 54 4.88 24.56 -39.35
C GLU A 54 5.13 24.38 -40.86
N ARG A 55 6.10 23.54 -41.26
CA ARG A 55 6.41 23.31 -42.68
C ARG A 55 5.38 22.40 -43.36
N ARG A 56 4.76 21.49 -42.59
CA ARG A 56 3.71 20.59 -43.08
C ARG A 56 2.32 21.21 -43.02
N GLN A 57 2.07 22.18 -42.13
CA GLN A 57 0.79 22.92 -42.14
C GLN A 57 0.48 23.55 -43.50
N ILE A 58 1.50 24.02 -44.21
CA ILE A 58 1.37 24.54 -45.58
C ILE A 58 0.98 23.42 -46.56
N LEU A 59 1.62 22.24 -46.46
CA LEU A 59 1.33 21.10 -47.32
C LEU A 59 -0.11 20.57 -47.12
N TYR A 60 -0.59 20.51 -45.87
CA TYR A 60 -1.99 20.15 -45.57
C TYR A 60 -2.98 21.23 -46.00
N LYS A 61 -2.67 22.53 -45.80
CA LYS A 61 -3.52 23.65 -46.22
C LYS A 61 -3.80 23.64 -47.73
N PHE A 62 -2.88 23.07 -48.51
CA PHE A 62 -3.00 22.95 -49.96
C PHE A 62 -3.28 21.52 -50.47
N HIS A 63 -3.56 20.55 -49.57
CA HIS A 63 -3.77 19.13 -49.91
C HIS A 63 -2.62 18.50 -50.71
N LEU A 64 -1.39 18.93 -50.47
CA LEU A 64 -0.19 18.50 -51.20
C LEU A 64 0.59 17.40 -50.47
N ASP A 65 0.11 16.92 -49.33
CA ASP A 65 0.74 15.80 -48.63
C ASP A 65 0.25 14.46 -49.22
N LEU A 66 1.19 13.58 -49.56
CA LEU A 66 0.87 12.27 -50.14
C LEU A 66 0.74 11.23 -49.01
N PRO A 67 -0.34 10.44 -48.97
CA PRO A 67 -0.56 9.44 -47.94
C PRO A 67 0.38 8.27 -48.19
N LYS A 68 1.60 8.29 -47.64
CA LYS A 68 2.53 7.19 -47.81
C LYS A 68 2.61 6.19 -46.66
N ASP A 69 2.14 6.52 -45.46
CA ASP A 69 2.24 5.59 -44.32
C ASP A 69 1.08 5.74 -43.33
N LEU A 70 -0.15 5.85 -43.85
CA LEU A 70 -1.34 5.77 -43.01
C LEU A 70 -1.50 4.33 -42.52
N GLU A 71 -1.30 4.11 -41.22
CA GLU A 71 -1.79 2.96 -40.45
C GLU A 71 -0.98 1.64 -40.52
N ILE A 72 0.35 1.71 -40.33
CA ILE A 72 1.15 0.49 -40.11
C ILE A 72 0.74 -0.24 -38.82
N SER A 73 0.28 0.47 -37.79
CA SER A 73 -0.12 -0.12 -36.50
C SER A 73 -1.42 -0.92 -36.53
N LEU A 74 -2.19 -0.85 -37.63
CA LEU A 74 -3.41 -1.63 -37.85
C LEU A 74 -3.22 -2.84 -38.78
N ARG A 75 -2.05 -2.97 -39.41
CA ARG A 75 -1.73 -4.11 -40.29
C ARG A 75 -1.00 -5.19 -39.50
N ASN A 76 -1.76 -6.14 -38.98
CA ASN A 76 -1.24 -7.42 -38.51
C ASN A 76 -0.84 -8.27 -39.73
N GLU A 77 0.30 -7.99 -40.34
CA GLU A 77 0.89 -8.90 -41.32
C GLU A 77 2.38 -9.08 -41.02
N ASP A 78 2.71 -10.28 -40.53
CA ASP A 78 4.05 -10.86 -40.56
C ASP A 78 4.50 -10.91 -42.02
N GLY A 79 5.39 -10.00 -42.43
CA GLY A 79 5.87 -10.03 -43.80
C GLY A 79 6.76 -8.85 -44.18
N GLN A 80 8.07 -9.09 -44.10
CA GLN A 80 9.14 -8.36 -44.79
C GLN A 80 9.37 -6.92 -44.31
N GLN A 81 10.44 -6.77 -43.51
CA GLN A 81 11.15 -5.51 -43.35
C GLN A 81 11.65 -5.06 -44.73
N GLU A 82 10.87 -4.23 -45.42
CA GLU A 82 11.43 -3.33 -46.42
C GLU A 82 12.45 -2.42 -45.72
N ASP A 83 13.64 -2.31 -46.31
CA ASP A 83 14.72 -1.44 -45.87
C ASP A 83 14.18 -0.02 -45.63
N ARG A 84 13.89 0.28 -44.37
CA ARG A 84 13.45 1.60 -43.93
C ARG A 84 14.62 2.55 -44.16
N ILE A 85 14.56 3.29 -45.26
CA ILE A 85 15.42 4.44 -45.49
C ILE A 85 15.02 5.47 -44.43
N TYR A 86 15.74 5.46 -43.31
CA TYR A 86 15.62 6.47 -42.28
C TYR A 86 16.07 7.81 -42.89
N ASP A 87 15.12 8.71 -43.14
CA ASP A 87 15.48 10.08 -43.44
C ASP A 87 16.11 10.69 -42.17
N GLU A 88 17.42 10.89 -42.19
CA GLU A 88 18.20 11.52 -41.11
C GLU A 88 17.69 12.95 -40.80
N ARG A 89 16.90 13.56 -41.69
CA ARG A 89 16.30 14.89 -41.51
C ARG A 89 14.88 14.84 -40.94
N ALA A 90 14.26 13.67 -40.86
CA ALA A 90 12.93 13.53 -40.26
C ALA A 90 13.01 13.66 -38.73
N PHE A 91 11.98 14.26 -38.13
CA PHE A 91 11.89 14.44 -36.68
C PHE A 91 11.60 13.09 -36.01
N HIS A 92 12.62 12.53 -35.34
CA HIS A 92 12.50 11.25 -34.63
C HIS A 92 12.32 11.50 -33.12
N ILE A 93 11.11 11.24 -32.60
CA ILE A 93 10.85 11.29 -31.16
C ILE A 93 11.44 10.01 -30.53
N GLY A 94 12.60 10.14 -29.88
CA GLY A 94 13.26 9.01 -29.22
C GLY A 94 12.64 8.62 -27.87
N LYS A 95 12.03 9.60 -27.17
CA LYS A 95 11.45 9.41 -25.84
C LYS A 95 10.47 10.53 -25.52
N ILE A 96 9.24 10.17 -25.15
CA ILE A 96 8.29 11.08 -24.52
C ILE A 96 8.31 10.75 -23.03
N GLU A 97 8.65 11.74 -22.21
CA GLU A 97 8.52 11.65 -20.76
C GLU A 97 7.63 12.79 -20.32
N ALA A 98 6.61 12.51 -19.51
CA ALA A 98 5.96 13.60 -18.80
C ALA A 98 6.84 14.01 -17.62
N PHE A 99 6.81 15.30 -17.30
CA PHE A 99 7.41 15.78 -16.08
C PHE A 99 6.71 15.13 -14.87
N PRO A 100 7.47 14.69 -13.85
CA PRO A 100 6.91 14.07 -12.64
C PRO A 100 5.72 14.82 -12.04
N ASP A 101 5.83 16.14 -11.97
CA ASP A 101 4.86 17.01 -11.29
C ASP A 101 3.52 17.10 -12.04
N VAL A 102 3.52 16.81 -13.33
CA VAL A 102 2.29 16.82 -14.12
C VAL A 102 1.37 15.67 -13.76
N TYR A 103 1.93 14.49 -13.53
CA TYR A 103 1.16 13.34 -13.07
C TYR A 103 0.81 13.45 -11.58
N GLY A 104 1.75 13.94 -10.77
CA GLY A 104 1.57 14.04 -9.32
C GLY A 104 0.60 15.14 -8.92
N PHE A 105 0.81 16.37 -9.39
CA PHE A 105 0.06 17.52 -8.92
C PHE A 105 -1.17 17.79 -9.80
N ASP A 106 -0.96 18.12 -11.06
CA ASP A 106 -2.06 18.61 -11.91
C ASP A 106 -3.09 17.53 -12.23
N PHE A 107 -2.65 16.30 -12.51
CA PHE A 107 -3.55 15.23 -12.91
C PHE A 107 -4.37 14.67 -11.74
N ILE A 108 -3.76 14.49 -10.56
CA ILE A 108 -4.48 14.06 -9.34
C ILE A 108 -5.53 15.10 -8.96
N HIS A 109 -5.16 16.38 -8.95
CA HIS A 109 -6.11 17.46 -8.68
C HIS A 109 -7.25 17.49 -9.70
N SER A 110 -6.95 17.31 -11.00
CA SER A 110 -7.98 17.24 -12.03
C SER A 110 -8.97 16.08 -11.82
N ILE A 111 -8.50 14.88 -11.50
CA ILE A 111 -9.37 13.74 -11.19
C ILE A 111 -10.24 14.05 -9.98
N LEU A 112 -9.63 14.57 -8.90
CA LEU A 112 -10.33 14.89 -7.66
C LEU A 112 -11.39 15.96 -7.87
N ASP A 113 -11.07 17.05 -8.55
CA ASP A 113 -12.02 18.14 -8.83
C ASP A 113 -13.22 17.62 -9.63
N ASN A 114 -12.98 16.78 -10.64
CA ASN A 114 -14.04 16.14 -11.42
C ASN A 114 -14.93 15.21 -10.57
N ILE A 115 -14.34 14.47 -9.61
CA ILE A 115 -15.12 13.64 -8.67
C ILE A 115 -15.92 14.54 -7.71
N LEU A 116 -15.30 15.57 -7.15
CA LEU A 116 -15.88 16.41 -6.10
C LEU A 116 -17.02 17.31 -6.60
N ILE A 117 -16.90 17.84 -7.82
CA ILE A 117 -17.92 18.70 -8.45
C ILE A 117 -19.09 17.87 -9.01
N SER A 118 -18.87 16.58 -9.28
CA SER A 118 -19.92 15.71 -9.81
C SER A 118 -21.09 15.55 -8.85
N ALA A 119 -22.31 15.62 -9.39
CA ALA A 119 -23.53 15.28 -8.68
C ALA A 119 -23.57 13.78 -8.30
N ASN A 120 -23.01 12.91 -9.15
CA ASN A 120 -22.88 11.48 -8.89
C ASN A 120 -21.42 11.12 -8.67
N LYS A 121 -20.97 11.23 -7.42
CA LYS A 121 -19.56 11.02 -7.04
C LYS A 121 -19.15 9.56 -7.15
N ILE A 122 -20.03 8.62 -6.78
CA ILE A 122 -19.75 7.18 -6.79
C ILE A 122 -19.48 6.71 -8.23
N GLU A 123 -20.34 7.09 -9.18
CA GLU A 123 -20.12 6.73 -10.59
C GLU A 123 -18.85 7.37 -11.16
N ARG A 124 -18.50 8.59 -10.72
CA ARG A 124 -17.21 9.18 -11.12
C ARG A 124 -16.01 8.45 -10.54
N VAL A 125 -16.06 8.01 -9.28
CA VAL A 125 -15.00 7.17 -8.71
C VAL A 125 -14.85 5.89 -9.53
N ARG A 126 -15.96 5.19 -9.81
CA ARG A 126 -15.95 3.97 -10.63
C ARG A 126 -15.37 4.20 -12.03
N TYR A 127 -15.72 5.33 -12.63
CA TYR A 127 -15.23 5.74 -13.94
C TYR A 127 -13.72 6.01 -13.95
N TYR A 128 -13.21 6.75 -12.95
CA TYR A 128 -11.78 7.06 -12.84
C TYR A 128 -10.94 5.93 -12.29
N LEU A 129 -11.54 4.90 -11.68
CA LEU A 129 -10.80 3.78 -11.13
C LEU A 129 -9.91 3.11 -12.19
N LYS A 130 -10.42 2.89 -13.41
CA LYS A 130 -9.65 2.30 -14.53
C LYS A 130 -8.44 3.16 -14.93
N PRO A 131 -8.59 4.47 -15.24
CA PRO A 131 -7.44 5.36 -15.46
C PRO A 131 -6.42 5.33 -14.33
N LEU A 132 -6.88 5.30 -13.07
CA LEU A 132 -5.99 5.27 -11.92
C LEU A 132 -5.12 4.00 -11.88
N LYS A 133 -5.62 2.85 -12.35
CA LYS A 133 -4.82 1.61 -12.52
C LYS A 133 -3.61 1.84 -13.43
N PHE A 134 -3.85 2.51 -14.56
CA PHE A 134 -2.83 2.75 -15.58
C PHE A 134 -1.82 3.83 -15.23
N LEU A 135 -2.16 4.69 -14.27
CA LEU A 135 -1.22 5.69 -13.78
C LEU A 135 -0.06 5.08 -13.00
N VAL A 136 -0.05 3.74 -12.78
CA VAL A 136 0.98 2.93 -12.12
C VAL A 136 1.94 3.85 -11.42
N PHE A 137 1.47 4.37 -10.29
CA PHE A 137 2.28 5.26 -9.50
C PHE A 137 3.33 4.38 -8.86
N ASP A 138 4.41 4.18 -9.59
CA ASP A 138 5.50 3.32 -9.21
C ASP A 138 6.13 3.92 -7.95
N ILE A 139 5.69 3.41 -6.79
CA ILE A 139 6.09 3.86 -5.45
C ILE A 139 7.61 3.75 -5.29
N SER A 140 8.26 2.89 -6.10
CA SER A 140 9.71 2.76 -6.15
C SER A 140 10.44 4.02 -6.68
N LYS A 141 9.72 4.98 -7.30
CA LYS A 141 10.32 6.16 -7.95
C LYS A 141 10.41 7.43 -7.09
N GLY A 142 10.13 7.36 -5.77
CA GLY A 142 10.51 8.41 -4.82
C GLY A 142 9.43 8.83 -3.82
N HIS A 143 9.87 9.34 -2.67
CA HIS A 143 9.03 9.73 -1.53
C HIS A 143 8.02 10.86 -1.84
N GLU A 144 8.34 11.80 -2.73
CA GLU A 144 7.48 12.95 -3.02
C GLU A 144 6.15 12.51 -3.67
N ARG A 145 6.21 11.55 -4.61
CA ARG A 145 5.02 11.01 -5.28
C ARG A 145 4.10 10.24 -4.34
N LEU A 146 4.65 9.63 -3.30
CA LEU A 146 3.88 8.85 -2.34
C LEU A 146 2.86 9.71 -1.59
N ASN A 147 3.20 10.95 -1.27
CA ASN A 147 2.27 11.84 -0.57
C ASN A 147 1.07 12.23 -1.41
N ASP A 148 1.25 12.52 -2.69
CA ASP A 148 0.16 12.92 -3.60
C ASP A 148 -0.80 11.76 -3.87
N ILE A 149 -0.26 10.54 -4.02
CA ILE A 149 -1.05 9.31 -4.15
C ILE A 149 -1.85 9.06 -2.88
N LEU A 150 -1.21 9.14 -1.72
CA LEU A 150 -1.89 8.95 -0.45
C LEU A 150 -2.93 10.04 -0.19
N PHE A 151 -2.71 11.26 -0.71
CA PHE A 151 -3.69 12.35 -0.67
C PHE A 151 -4.90 12.02 -1.53
N LEU A 152 -4.71 11.56 -2.77
CA LEU A 152 -5.79 11.03 -3.61
C LEU A 152 -6.58 9.95 -2.89
N TYR A 153 -5.90 9.02 -2.21
CA TYR A 153 -6.57 7.93 -1.49
C TYR A 153 -7.44 8.44 -0.34
N ASP A 154 -6.92 9.36 0.47
CA ASP A 154 -7.68 9.97 1.56
C ASP A 154 -8.97 10.60 1.04
N TRP A 155 -8.90 11.33 -0.08
CA TRP A 155 -10.07 11.98 -0.65
C TRP A 155 -11.06 11.01 -1.28
N VAL A 156 -10.59 10.01 -2.05
CA VAL A 156 -11.51 9.04 -2.66
C VAL A 156 -12.18 8.19 -1.59
N LEU A 157 -11.44 7.70 -0.59
CA LEU A 157 -12.02 6.99 0.55
C LEU A 157 -13.00 7.86 1.33
N GLN A 158 -12.68 9.15 1.54
CA GLN A 158 -13.58 10.10 2.17
C GLN A 158 -14.86 10.31 1.36
N VAL A 159 -14.77 10.35 0.03
CA VAL A 159 -15.93 10.44 -0.86
C VAL A 159 -16.79 9.18 -0.77
N LEU A 160 -16.18 7.99 -0.83
CA LEU A 160 -16.90 6.71 -0.69
C LEU A 160 -17.62 6.62 0.67
N TYR A 161 -16.91 6.95 1.75
CA TYR A 161 -17.46 6.97 3.10
C TYR A 161 -18.58 8.01 3.27
N SER A 162 -18.35 9.26 2.89
CA SER A 162 -19.33 10.35 3.06
C SER A 162 -20.56 10.20 2.17
N SER A 163 -20.43 9.52 1.04
CA SER A 163 -21.55 9.17 0.15
C SER A 163 -22.30 7.92 0.63
N ASN A 164 -21.92 7.35 1.77
CA ASN A 164 -22.46 6.11 2.32
C ASN A 164 -22.48 4.98 1.28
N CYS A 165 -21.37 4.81 0.57
CA CYS A 165 -21.24 3.80 -0.48
C CYS A 165 -21.34 2.40 0.13
N MET A 166 -22.37 1.64 -0.27
CA MET A 166 -22.61 0.26 0.15
C MET A 166 -22.06 -0.78 -0.85
N ASP A 167 -21.48 -0.31 -1.96
CA ASP A 167 -20.91 -1.17 -3.00
C ASP A 167 -19.53 -1.68 -2.55
N SER A 168 -19.51 -2.83 -1.89
CA SER A 168 -18.27 -3.44 -1.46
C SER A 168 -17.36 -3.87 -2.61
N ASP A 169 -17.89 -4.14 -3.82
CA ASP A 169 -17.04 -4.47 -4.97
C ASP A 169 -16.21 -3.25 -5.38
N LEU A 170 -16.84 -2.08 -5.46
CA LEU A 170 -16.13 -0.84 -5.77
C LEU A 170 -15.05 -0.51 -4.73
N VAL A 171 -15.35 -0.72 -3.45
CA VAL A 171 -14.39 -0.45 -2.36
C VAL A 171 -13.21 -1.43 -2.43
N THR A 172 -13.46 -2.72 -2.66
CA THR A 172 -12.37 -3.70 -2.81
C THR A 172 -11.57 -3.50 -4.08
N ASP A 173 -12.23 -3.22 -5.21
CA ASP A 173 -11.55 -2.89 -6.47
C ASP A 173 -10.69 -1.63 -6.30
N PHE A 174 -11.13 -0.66 -5.51
CA PHE A 174 -10.30 0.49 -5.16
C PHE A 174 -9.06 0.04 -4.38
N ILE A 175 -9.24 -0.75 -3.32
CA ILE A 175 -8.13 -1.23 -2.49
C ILE A 175 -7.12 -2.08 -3.27
N ASP A 176 -7.58 -2.91 -4.20
CA ASP A 176 -6.72 -3.78 -5.03
C ASP A 176 -5.80 -2.99 -5.98
N GLU A 177 -6.27 -1.85 -6.45
CA GLU A 177 -5.53 -1.03 -7.41
C GLU A 177 -4.49 -0.12 -6.76
N PHE A 178 -4.48 -0.10 -5.43
CA PHE A 178 -3.77 0.88 -4.66
C PHE A 178 -2.97 0.21 -3.55
N ASP A 179 -1.84 0.80 -3.17
CA ASP A 179 -1.02 0.26 -2.09
C ASP A 179 -1.65 0.57 -0.73
N PHE A 180 -2.67 -0.21 -0.38
CA PHE A 180 -3.41 -0.06 0.86
C PHE A 180 -2.53 -0.35 2.08
N GLY A 181 -1.52 -1.22 1.95
CA GLY A 181 -0.50 -1.44 2.98
C GLY A 181 0.24 -0.15 3.33
N SER A 182 0.77 0.54 2.33
CA SER A 182 1.41 1.86 2.53
C SER A 182 0.46 2.89 3.13
N TRP A 183 -0.81 2.91 2.70
CA TRP A 183 -1.80 3.81 3.27
C TRP A 183 -2.03 3.55 4.77
N ILE A 184 -2.19 2.30 5.18
CA ILE A 184 -2.33 1.91 6.60
C ILE A 184 -1.11 2.35 7.42
N ILE A 185 0.10 2.26 6.86
CA ILE A 185 1.35 2.61 7.54
C ILE A 185 1.49 4.13 7.73
N GLN A 186 0.99 4.94 6.80
CA GLN A 186 1.26 6.38 6.74
C GLN A 186 0.09 7.26 7.15
N ARG A 187 -1.15 6.77 7.09
CA ARG A 187 -2.35 7.57 7.37
C ARG A 187 -3.00 7.17 8.68
N LYS A 188 -3.15 8.16 9.55
CA LYS A 188 -3.89 8.02 10.81
C LYS A 188 -5.36 8.40 10.63
N ASN A 189 -6.13 7.51 10.03
CA ASN A 189 -7.58 7.70 9.90
C ASN A 189 -8.34 6.41 10.29
N PRO A 190 -8.56 6.17 11.59
CA PRO A 190 -9.20 4.94 12.06
C PRO A 190 -10.64 4.77 11.55
N VAL A 191 -11.34 5.88 11.26
CA VAL A 191 -12.72 5.83 10.74
C VAL A 191 -12.75 5.28 9.32
N LEU A 192 -11.91 5.81 8.43
CA LEU A 192 -11.82 5.31 7.06
C LEU A 192 -11.23 3.90 7.01
N LEU A 193 -10.26 3.58 7.87
CA LEU A 193 -9.73 2.22 7.97
C LEU A 193 -10.83 1.24 8.40
N MET A 194 -11.63 1.58 9.42
CA MET A 194 -12.76 0.75 9.85
C MET A 194 -13.80 0.56 8.74
N TYR A 195 -14.12 1.63 8.00
CA TYR A 195 -15.00 1.56 6.83
C TYR A 195 -14.50 0.56 5.80
N VAL A 196 -13.22 0.68 5.42
CA VAL A 196 -12.59 -0.24 4.46
C VAL A 196 -12.62 -1.68 4.98
N LEU A 197 -12.18 -1.92 6.21
CA LEU A 197 -12.12 -3.27 6.80
C LEU A 197 -13.50 -3.94 6.84
N GLU A 198 -14.58 -3.18 7.04
CA GLU A 198 -15.95 -3.69 7.00
C GLU A 198 -16.35 -4.15 5.58
N HIS A 199 -16.05 -3.37 4.54
CA HIS A 199 -16.28 -3.78 3.15
C HIS A 199 -15.46 -5.03 2.76
N MET A 200 -14.20 -5.09 3.19
CA MET A 200 -13.34 -6.25 2.99
C MET A 200 -13.91 -7.49 3.67
N ARG A 201 -14.39 -7.35 4.92
CA ARG A 201 -15.05 -8.42 5.67
C ARG A 201 -16.29 -8.95 4.94
N ILE A 202 -17.16 -8.05 4.46
CA ILE A 202 -18.36 -8.41 3.69
C ILE A 202 -18.00 -9.22 2.45
N LYS A 203 -16.91 -8.85 1.77
CA LYS A 203 -16.40 -9.57 0.59
C LYS A 203 -15.56 -10.80 0.91
N LYS A 204 -15.34 -11.10 2.19
CA LYS A 204 -14.40 -12.13 2.66
C LYS A 204 -13.02 -11.97 2.00
N TYR A 205 -12.65 -10.72 1.75
CA TYR A 205 -11.39 -10.37 1.16
C TYR A 205 -10.28 -10.74 2.15
N ASP A 206 -9.28 -11.51 1.71
CA ASP A 206 -8.19 -11.92 2.57
C ASP A 206 -7.23 -10.75 2.78
N LEU A 207 -7.06 -10.32 4.03
CA LEU A 207 -6.11 -9.27 4.40
C LEU A 207 -4.67 -9.60 3.98
N LYS A 208 -4.34 -10.87 3.71
CA LYS A 208 -3.05 -11.28 3.12
C LYS A 208 -2.78 -10.67 1.75
N ASN A 209 -3.82 -10.23 1.03
CA ASN A 209 -3.65 -9.59 -0.27
C ASN A 209 -3.30 -8.10 -0.17
N ILE A 210 -3.41 -7.48 1.03
CA ILE A 210 -3.12 -6.05 1.24
C ILE A 210 -1.63 -5.72 1.04
N SER A 211 -0.75 -6.66 1.36
CA SER A 211 0.67 -6.54 1.04
C SER A 211 1.28 -7.93 0.94
N HIS A 212 2.31 -8.06 0.10
CA HIS A 212 3.12 -9.28 0.03
C HIS A 212 3.79 -9.61 1.39
N ILE A 213 3.83 -8.66 2.34
CA ILE A 213 4.46 -8.83 3.64
C ILE A 213 3.61 -8.13 4.71
N LEU A 214 2.62 -8.82 5.29
CA LEU A 214 1.84 -8.34 6.44
C LEU A 214 2.72 -7.91 7.63
N GLU A 215 3.92 -8.50 7.74
CA GLU A 215 4.97 -8.07 8.67
C GLU A 215 5.36 -6.59 8.46
N GLU A 216 5.45 -6.11 7.22
CA GLU A 216 5.79 -4.72 6.90
C GLU A 216 4.70 -3.75 7.34
N VAL A 217 3.42 -4.12 7.22
CA VAL A 217 2.31 -3.28 7.68
C VAL A 217 2.37 -3.13 9.19
N VAL A 218 2.53 -4.23 9.92
CA VAL A 218 2.66 -4.20 11.39
C VAL A 218 3.88 -3.39 11.80
N TYR A 219 5.04 -3.71 11.24
CA TYR A 219 6.30 -3.06 11.53
C TYR A 219 6.24 -1.56 11.23
N GLY A 220 5.74 -1.21 10.04
CA GLY A 220 5.53 0.16 9.58
C GLY A 220 4.59 0.91 10.52
N CYS A 221 3.44 0.35 10.89
CA CYS A 221 2.54 0.99 11.84
C CYS A 221 3.23 1.26 13.19
N PHE A 222 4.03 0.33 13.71
CA PHE A 222 4.79 0.60 14.92
C PHE A 222 5.86 1.68 14.73
N TYR A 223 6.58 1.68 13.60
CA TYR A 223 7.64 2.62 13.28
C TYR A 223 7.10 4.06 13.13
N TYR A 224 6.03 4.24 12.36
CA TYR A 224 5.39 5.53 12.11
C TYR A 224 4.40 5.94 13.20
N GLY A 225 4.11 5.07 14.18
CA GLY A 225 3.27 5.37 15.32
C GLY A 225 1.75 5.25 15.07
N MET A 226 1.36 4.48 14.06
CA MET A 226 -0.03 4.14 13.73
C MET A 226 -0.58 3.01 14.61
N TYR A 227 -0.48 3.18 15.93
CA TYR A 227 -0.88 2.16 16.92
C TYR A 227 -2.37 1.82 16.87
N ASP A 228 -3.22 2.80 16.55
CA ASP A 228 -4.67 2.62 16.43
C ASP A 228 -5.01 1.72 15.22
N ASN A 229 -4.25 1.81 14.14
CA ASN A 229 -4.44 0.97 12.95
C ASN A 229 -4.13 -0.49 13.26
N ILE A 230 -3.08 -0.77 14.02
CA ILE A 230 -2.76 -2.13 14.51
C ILE A 230 -3.95 -2.71 15.27
N ARG A 231 -4.53 -1.93 16.18
CA ARG A 231 -5.68 -2.37 16.97
C ARG A 231 -6.85 -2.73 16.05
N LEU A 232 -7.21 -1.88 15.10
CA LEU A 232 -8.30 -2.13 14.16
C LEU A 232 -8.03 -3.38 13.30
N LEU A 233 -6.82 -3.54 12.78
CA LEU A 233 -6.45 -4.74 12.02
C LEU A 233 -6.64 -6.02 12.85
N LEU A 234 -6.20 -6.01 14.11
CA LEU A 234 -6.39 -7.14 15.01
C LEU A 234 -7.87 -7.36 15.36
N GLU A 235 -8.65 -6.29 15.59
CA GLU A 235 -10.11 -6.36 15.83
C GLU A 235 -10.85 -7.05 14.68
N TYR A 236 -10.50 -6.71 13.43
CA TYR A 236 -11.04 -7.32 12.21
C TYR A 236 -10.42 -8.68 11.85
N GLY A 237 -9.58 -9.23 12.73
CA GLY A 237 -9.10 -10.61 12.60
C GLY A 237 -7.91 -10.79 11.68
N MET A 238 -7.08 -9.76 11.48
CA MET A 238 -5.80 -9.90 10.81
C MET A 238 -5.02 -11.08 11.42
N ASN A 239 -4.80 -12.11 10.60
CA ASN A 239 -3.98 -13.24 10.95
C ASN A 239 -2.58 -12.98 10.44
N ILE A 240 -1.67 -12.69 11.35
CA ILE A 240 -0.30 -12.38 10.99
C ILE A 240 0.38 -13.72 10.80
N ASN A 241 0.69 -14.03 9.55
CA ASN A 241 1.63 -15.08 9.24
C ASN A 241 3.02 -14.50 9.51
N PHE A 242 3.79 -15.23 10.31
CA PHE A 242 5.10 -14.80 10.77
C PHE A 242 6.12 -15.55 9.93
N GLU A 243 6.95 -14.84 9.17
CA GLU A 243 8.08 -15.43 8.45
C GLU A 243 9.35 -14.75 8.98
N LEU A 244 10.20 -15.50 9.68
CA LEU A 244 11.46 -14.96 10.21
C LEU A 244 12.54 -14.74 9.14
N GLU A 245 12.24 -14.93 7.86
CA GLU A 245 13.24 -14.97 6.78
C GLU A 245 13.99 -13.64 6.60
N ASN A 246 13.45 -12.52 7.09
CA ASN A 246 14.05 -11.18 6.99
C ASN A 246 14.72 -10.68 8.29
N ILE A 247 15.44 -11.53 9.03
CA ILE A 247 16.33 -11.09 10.12
C ILE A 247 17.60 -10.50 9.49
N ASP A 248 17.86 -9.22 9.76
CA ASP A 248 19.04 -8.53 9.26
C ASP A 248 20.28 -8.98 10.05
N ASN A 249 21.25 -9.55 9.34
CA ASN A 249 22.45 -10.11 9.95
C ASN A 249 23.39 -9.06 10.53
N ASP A 250 23.24 -7.77 10.22
CA ASP A 250 24.15 -6.73 10.73
C ASP A 250 23.81 -6.26 12.16
N ASN A 251 22.69 -6.72 12.74
CA ASN A 251 22.26 -6.28 14.05
C ASN A 251 22.51 -7.32 15.15
N SER A 252 23.37 -7.01 16.12
CA SER A 252 23.80 -7.94 17.17
C SER A 252 22.66 -8.57 18.00
N TYR A 253 21.49 -7.93 18.13
CA TYR A 253 20.34 -8.55 18.80
C TYR A 253 19.50 -9.42 17.87
N GLU A 254 19.48 -9.15 16.56
CA GLU A 254 18.77 -9.96 15.57
C GLU A 254 19.46 -11.31 15.38
N GLN A 255 20.80 -11.31 15.38
CA GLN A 255 21.59 -12.54 15.48
C GLN A 255 21.28 -13.33 16.76
N ARG A 256 21.23 -12.68 17.93
CA ARG A 256 20.89 -13.35 19.20
C ARG A 256 19.45 -13.87 19.20
N LEU A 257 18.51 -13.13 18.64
CA LEU A 257 17.13 -13.57 18.49
C LEU A 257 17.05 -14.81 17.60
N ARG A 258 17.84 -14.86 16.53
CA ARG A 258 17.97 -16.03 15.66
C ARG A 258 18.53 -17.24 16.41
N VAL A 259 19.61 -17.06 17.18
CA VAL A 259 20.18 -18.14 18.00
C VAL A 259 19.15 -18.70 18.98
N VAL A 260 18.44 -17.83 19.71
CA VAL A 260 17.41 -18.24 20.68
C VAL A 260 16.24 -18.94 19.99
N PHE A 261 15.90 -18.55 18.75
CA PHE A 261 14.91 -19.24 17.94
C PHE A 261 15.40 -20.61 17.45
N GLU A 262 16.61 -20.69 16.89
CA GLU A 262 17.25 -21.92 16.41
C GLU A 262 17.49 -22.95 17.52
N GLU A 263 17.76 -22.49 18.74
CA GLU A 263 17.85 -23.31 19.95
C GLU A 263 16.47 -23.80 20.47
N GLY A 264 15.38 -23.42 19.80
CA GLY A 264 14.02 -23.83 20.16
C GLY A 264 13.46 -23.15 21.41
N MET A 265 14.09 -22.09 21.91
CA MET A 265 13.63 -21.37 23.10
C MET A 265 12.41 -20.48 22.80
N LEU A 266 12.28 -19.99 21.57
CA LEU A 266 11.16 -19.17 21.11
C LEU A 266 10.43 -19.83 19.94
N SER A 267 9.11 -19.69 19.89
CA SER A 267 8.35 -19.95 18.67
C SER A 267 8.62 -18.83 17.66
N GLU A 268 8.41 -19.10 16.37
CA GLU A 268 8.58 -18.13 15.28
C GLU A 268 7.80 -16.83 15.54
N ARG A 269 6.54 -16.99 15.95
CA ARG A 269 5.66 -15.90 16.34
C ARG A 269 6.23 -15.06 17.48
N ARG A 270 6.73 -15.71 18.54
CA ARG A 270 7.31 -15.00 19.70
C ARG A 270 8.57 -14.24 19.32
N ALA A 271 9.42 -14.84 18.48
CA ALA A 271 10.61 -14.20 17.97
C ALA A 271 10.27 -12.95 17.13
N PHE A 272 9.32 -13.06 16.19
CA PHE A 272 8.86 -11.91 15.41
C PHE A 272 8.34 -10.75 16.29
N LEU A 273 7.47 -11.06 17.27
CA LEU A 273 6.91 -10.02 18.15
C LEU A 273 8.01 -9.30 18.95
N LEU A 274 9.05 -10.04 19.35
CA LEU A 274 10.23 -9.46 19.96
C LEU A 274 11.03 -8.63 18.96
N LYS A 275 11.25 -9.09 17.72
CA LYS A 275 11.93 -8.31 16.66
C LYS A 275 11.26 -6.95 16.44
N VAL A 276 9.93 -6.94 16.25
CA VAL A 276 9.14 -5.70 16.08
C VAL A 276 9.33 -4.78 17.29
N PHE A 277 9.21 -5.33 18.50
CA PHE A 277 9.44 -4.56 19.71
C PHE A 277 10.86 -3.99 19.77
N CYS A 278 11.89 -4.80 19.50
CA CYS A 278 13.29 -4.38 19.52
C CYS A 278 13.54 -3.20 18.61
N ARG A 279 13.14 -3.30 17.34
CA ARG A 279 13.39 -2.26 16.33
C ARG A 279 12.68 -0.95 16.67
N VAL A 280 11.45 -1.03 17.16
CA VAL A 280 10.60 0.15 17.42
C VAL A 280 10.99 0.82 18.74
N TYR A 281 11.18 0.02 19.79
CA TYR A 281 11.58 0.50 21.11
C TYR A 281 13.05 0.95 21.16
N HIS A 282 13.85 0.60 20.14
CA HIS A 282 15.18 1.18 20.00
C HIS A 282 15.11 2.70 19.84
N ASN A 283 14.11 3.20 19.12
CA ASN A 283 14.10 4.56 18.63
C ASN A 283 13.16 5.50 19.43
N ARG A 284 12.15 4.97 20.14
CA ARG A 284 11.17 5.80 20.86
C ARG A 284 10.60 5.09 22.10
N THR A 285 10.43 5.82 23.21
CA THR A 285 9.61 5.39 24.36
C THR A 285 8.28 6.12 24.36
N HIS A 286 7.26 5.53 23.75
CA HIS A 286 5.91 6.10 23.67
C HIS A 286 4.88 5.15 24.30
N ARG A 287 3.91 5.69 25.07
CA ARG A 287 2.84 4.89 25.71
C ARG A 287 2.05 4.08 24.68
N GLY A 288 1.85 4.62 23.48
CA GLY A 288 1.15 3.94 22.37
C GLY A 288 1.84 2.65 21.89
N ILE A 289 3.19 2.58 21.92
CA ILE A 289 3.93 1.35 21.56
C ILE A 289 3.57 0.22 22.52
N LEU A 290 3.54 0.53 23.82
CA LEU A 290 3.21 -0.47 24.83
C LEU A 290 1.77 -0.95 24.67
N ALA A 291 0.82 -0.04 24.45
CA ALA A 291 -0.59 -0.39 24.24
C ALA A 291 -0.79 -1.28 22.99
N ALA A 292 -0.19 -0.92 21.86
CA ALA A 292 -0.22 -1.75 20.65
C ALA A 292 0.43 -3.11 20.88
N HIS A 293 1.57 -3.15 21.56
CA HIS A 293 2.25 -4.40 21.90
C HIS A 293 1.41 -5.28 22.83
N PHE A 294 0.74 -4.71 23.84
CA PHE A 294 -0.20 -5.44 24.70
C PHE A 294 -1.36 -6.02 23.92
N THR A 295 -1.97 -5.23 23.04
CA THR A 295 -3.07 -5.66 22.18
C THR A 295 -2.64 -6.85 21.30
N PHE A 296 -1.42 -6.79 20.79
CA PHE A 296 -0.78 -7.88 20.05
C PHE A 296 -0.60 -9.16 20.87
N TRP A 297 -0.02 -9.07 22.06
CA TRP A 297 0.15 -10.25 22.90
C TRP A 297 -1.16 -10.83 23.41
N ARG A 298 -2.22 -10.02 23.44
CA ARG A 298 -3.59 -10.45 23.76
C ARG A 298 -4.27 -11.18 22.61
N SER A 299 -3.81 -10.99 21.37
CA SER A 299 -4.38 -11.62 20.17
C SER A 299 -3.72 -12.95 19.78
N VAL A 300 -2.66 -13.39 20.47
CA VAL A 300 -1.92 -14.62 20.18
C VAL A 300 -1.98 -15.64 21.33
N PRO A 301 -1.94 -16.96 21.06
CA PRO A 301 -1.97 -17.98 22.12
C PRO A 301 -0.65 -18.10 22.89
N ASP A 302 0.45 -17.57 22.35
CA ASP A 302 1.79 -17.70 22.90
C ASP A 302 1.95 -16.99 24.26
N TYR A 303 2.71 -17.61 25.15
CA TYR A 303 3.09 -17.00 26.41
C TYR A 303 4.16 -15.92 26.19
N TYR A 304 4.15 -14.92 27.06
CA TYR A 304 5.09 -13.81 27.00
C TYR A 304 6.51 -14.29 27.39
N PRO A 305 7.58 -13.80 26.73
CA PRO A 305 8.95 -14.13 27.08
C PRO A 305 9.29 -13.95 28.56
N THR A 306 9.94 -14.95 29.13
CA THR A 306 10.49 -14.97 30.49
C THR A 306 11.60 -13.95 30.62
N TYR A 307 11.90 -13.57 31.86
CA TYR A 307 13.02 -12.67 32.13
C TYR A 307 14.34 -13.23 31.62
N GLN A 308 14.54 -14.56 31.70
CA GLN A 308 15.76 -15.21 31.23
C GLN A 308 15.87 -15.25 29.71
N GLU A 309 14.78 -15.55 28.98
CA GLU A 309 14.75 -15.43 27.52
C GLU A 309 15.08 -14.00 27.07
N LEU A 310 14.49 -12.99 27.74
CA LEU A 310 14.79 -11.59 27.47
C LEU A 310 16.27 -11.27 27.79
N LEU A 311 16.78 -11.71 28.94
CA LEU A 311 18.19 -11.52 29.30
C LEU A 311 19.14 -12.11 28.26
N THR A 312 18.88 -13.33 27.75
CA THR A 312 19.72 -13.94 26.73
C THR A 312 19.77 -13.09 25.45
N ILE A 313 18.63 -12.55 25.02
CA ILE A 313 18.53 -11.73 23.80
C ILE A 313 19.20 -10.36 23.98
N PHE A 314 19.08 -9.77 25.18
CA PHE A 314 19.47 -8.39 25.46
C PHE A 314 20.73 -8.24 26.34
N LYS A 315 21.43 -9.33 26.66
CA LYS A 315 22.48 -9.45 27.68
C LYS A 315 23.53 -8.33 27.66
N ASP A 316 24.01 -7.97 26.46
CA ASP A 316 25.09 -7.00 26.28
C ASP A 316 24.59 -5.64 25.76
N SER A 317 23.28 -5.49 25.63
CA SER A 317 22.72 -4.19 25.29
C SER A 317 22.82 -3.30 26.54
N ALA A 318 23.28 -2.05 26.40
CA ALA A 318 23.32 -1.02 27.46
C ALA A 318 21.91 -0.60 27.98
N ARG A 319 20.99 -1.56 28.06
CA ARG A 319 19.53 -1.38 28.02
C ARG A 319 18.81 -2.33 28.97
N MET A 320 19.47 -2.73 30.05
CA MET A 320 18.87 -3.53 31.13
C MET A 320 17.55 -2.95 31.65
N SER A 321 17.41 -1.62 31.67
CA SER A 321 16.15 -0.94 31.99
C SER A 321 14.97 -1.33 31.07
N ARG A 322 15.26 -1.71 29.81
CA ARG A 322 14.25 -2.19 28.84
C ARG A 322 13.86 -3.63 29.12
N VAL A 323 14.81 -4.50 29.46
CA VAL A 323 14.54 -5.88 29.91
C VAL A 323 13.65 -5.87 31.14
N THR A 324 13.97 -5.00 32.11
CA THR A 324 13.12 -4.79 33.29
C THR A 324 11.72 -4.32 32.90
N ARG A 325 11.59 -3.37 31.97
CA ARG A 325 10.28 -2.88 31.53
C ARG A 325 9.48 -3.94 30.78
N MET A 326 10.10 -4.70 29.87
CA MET A 326 9.46 -5.81 29.16
C MET A 326 9.02 -6.92 30.11
N SER A 327 9.83 -7.25 31.10
CA SER A 327 9.46 -8.28 32.07
C SER A 327 8.36 -7.83 33.03
N GLN A 328 8.28 -6.53 33.35
CA GLN A 328 7.11 -5.95 34.00
C GLN A 328 5.86 -6.04 33.11
N MET A 329 5.97 -6.00 31.77
CA MET A 329 4.79 -6.21 30.90
C MET A 329 4.23 -7.62 31.02
N ALA A 330 5.08 -8.62 31.27
CA ALA A 330 4.66 -10.00 31.46
C ALA A 330 3.68 -10.15 32.63
N THR A 331 3.89 -9.40 33.72
CA THR A 331 3.02 -9.47 34.91
C THR A 331 1.64 -8.87 34.63
N PHE A 332 1.55 -7.76 33.89
CA PHE A 332 0.27 -7.19 33.43
C PHE A 332 -0.50 -8.12 32.50
N LEU A 333 0.21 -8.79 31.59
CA LEU A 333 -0.40 -9.69 30.60
C LEU A 333 -0.90 -11.02 31.18
N ASN A 334 -0.39 -11.44 32.33
CA ASN A 334 -0.78 -12.70 32.96
C ASN A 334 -1.95 -12.55 33.93
N GLU A 335 -2.48 -11.34 34.12
CA GLU A 335 -3.60 -11.05 35.04
C GLU A 335 -3.35 -11.51 36.50
N ASP A 336 -2.13 -11.93 36.85
CA ASP A 336 -1.84 -12.59 38.14
C ASP A 336 -1.60 -11.61 39.30
N GLY A 337 -1.51 -10.30 39.05
CA GLY A 337 -1.25 -9.27 40.07
C GLY A 337 0.09 -9.38 40.81
N ASN A 338 0.81 -10.49 40.68
CA ASN A 338 2.09 -10.74 41.30
C ASN A 338 3.20 -10.10 40.47
N ALA A 339 3.85 -9.08 41.06
CA ALA A 339 4.91 -8.29 40.45
C ALA A 339 6.27 -9.03 40.31
N ASN A 340 6.29 -10.35 40.48
CA ASN A 340 7.51 -11.14 40.37
C ASN A 340 7.75 -11.53 38.92
N TYR A 341 8.97 -11.27 38.44
CA TYR A 341 9.41 -11.63 37.09
C TYR A 341 9.14 -13.11 36.79
N LEU A 342 8.71 -13.42 35.57
CA LEU A 342 8.56 -14.80 35.10
C LEU A 342 9.93 -15.47 35.06
N SER A 343 10.22 -16.31 36.05
CA SER A 343 11.43 -17.14 36.10
C SER A 343 11.32 -18.40 35.25
N LYS A 344 10.09 -18.82 34.90
CA LYS A 344 9.80 -19.98 34.06
C LYS A 344 8.70 -19.66 33.04
N PRO A 345 8.67 -20.33 31.89
CA PRO A 345 7.55 -20.29 30.97
C PRO A 345 6.24 -20.59 31.70
N LYS A 346 5.32 -19.62 31.72
CA LYS A 346 3.99 -19.81 32.28
C LYS A 346 2.99 -19.89 31.13
N PRO A 347 2.28 -21.02 30.96
CA PRO A 347 1.19 -21.11 29.99
C PRO A 347 0.17 -20.00 30.22
N ARG A 348 -0.47 -19.56 29.13
CA ARG A 348 -1.57 -18.60 29.22
C ARG A 348 -2.73 -19.17 30.02
N THR A 349 -3.48 -18.30 30.69
CA THR A 349 -4.68 -18.69 31.43
C THR A 349 -5.69 -19.34 30.48
N LEU A 350 -6.53 -20.24 31.01
CA LEU A 350 -7.63 -20.84 30.25
C LEU A 350 -8.55 -19.76 29.65
N ARG A 351 -8.76 -18.65 30.39
CA ARG A 351 -9.52 -17.49 29.93
C ARG A 351 -8.94 -16.88 28.65
N HIS A 352 -7.62 -16.66 28.62
CA HIS A 352 -6.92 -16.14 27.44
C HIS A 352 -7.02 -17.11 26.27
N LEU A 353 -6.72 -18.39 26.49
CA LEU A 353 -6.81 -19.42 25.45
C LEU A 353 -8.23 -19.54 24.88
N SER A 354 -9.25 -19.42 25.74
CA SER A 354 -10.66 -19.41 25.32
C SER A 354 -10.97 -18.20 24.44
N ARG A 355 -10.47 -17.00 24.78
CA ARG A 355 -10.59 -15.82 23.90
C ARG A 355 -9.98 -16.07 22.53
N ILE A 356 -8.77 -16.63 22.49
CA ILE A 356 -8.10 -16.93 21.21
C ILE A 356 -8.94 -17.92 20.40
N ALA A 357 -9.43 -18.99 21.01
CA ALA A 357 -10.25 -20.00 20.33
C ALA A 357 -11.55 -19.42 19.76
N VAL A 358 -12.28 -18.63 20.57
CA VAL A 358 -13.53 -17.97 20.13
C VAL A 358 -13.26 -17.00 18.99
N ARG A 359 -12.27 -16.10 19.14
CA ARG A 359 -11.90 -15.15 18.09
C ARG A 359 -11.46 -15.87 16.81
N THR A 360 -10.67 -16.94 16.93
CA THR A 360 -10.25 -17.75 15.78
C THR A 360 -11.44 -18.34 15.03
N CYS A 361 -12.45 -18.86 15.76
CA CYS A 361 -13.67 -19.38 15.17
C CYS A 361 -14.47 -18.29 14.45
N LEU A 362 -14.68 -17.14 15.09
CA LEU A 362 -15.38 -16.01 14.48
C LEU A 362 -14.64 -15.48 13.24
N ASN A 363 -13.31 -15.38 13.31
CA ASN A 363 -12.49 -14.91 12.21
C ASN A 363 -12.58 -15.83 10.98
N ARG A 364 -12.50 -17.14 11.18
CA ARG A 364 -12.66 -18.15 10.11
C ARG A 364 -14.01 -18.05 9.41
N ASN A 365 -15.02 -17.48 10.06
CA ASN A 365 -16.35 -17.27 9.51
C ASN A 365 -16.60 -15.81 9.07
N SER A 366 -15.57 -14.96 9.02
CA SER A 366 -15.67 -13.53 8.69
C SER A 366 -16.66 -12.77 9.58
N GLN A 367 -16.77 -13.20 10.84
CA GLN A 367 -17.68 -12.65 11.83
C GLN A 367 -16.98 -11.69 12.80
N LEU A 368 -15.67 -11.51 12.77
CA LEU A 368 -15.04 -10.46 13.59
C LEU A 368 -15.19 -9.07 12.93
N PRO A 369 -15.40 -7.99 13.71
CA PRO A 369 -15.71 -7.98 15.15
C PRO A 369 -17.21 -8.20 15.46
N VAL A 370 -18.10 -7.96 14.48
CA VAL A 370 -19.57 -7.87 14.66
C VAL A 370 -20.19 -9.09 15.38
N GLY A 371 -19.75 -10.29 15.02
CA GLY A 371 -20.14 -11.58 15.59
C GLY A 371 -19.96 -11.69 17.10
N ILE A 372 -19.01 -10.97 17.69
CA ILE A 372 -18.84 -10.93 19.15
C ILE A 372 -20.10 -10.37 19.82
N TYR A 373 -20.75 -9.38 19.22
CA TYR A 373 -21.96 -8.77 19.76
C TYR A 373 -23.18 -9.69 19.64
N HIS A 374 -23.16 -10.64 18.71
CA HIS A 374 -24.20 -11.65 18.53
C HIS A 374 -24.05 -12.88 19.42
N LEU A 375 -22.92 -13.03 20.12
CA LEU A 375 -22.75 -14.11 21.09
C LEU A 375 -23.67 -13.89 22.30
N ASP A 376 -24.33 -14.98 22.72
CA ASP A 376 -25.09 -15.04 23.97
C ASP A 376 -24.16 -15.27 25.16
N ILE A 377 -23.40 -14.23 25.49
CA ILE A 377 -22.41 -14.21 26.58
C ILE A 377 -22.57 -12.94 27.41
N PRO A 378 -22.09 -12.93 28.67
CA PRO A 378 -22.13 -11.75 29.52
C PRO A 378 -21.55 -10.47 28.89
N ARG A 379 -22.16 -9.34 29.27
CA ARG A 379 -21.78 -7.93 29.02
C ARG A 379 -20.28 -7.72 28.91
N GLU A 380 -19.64 -8.20 29.95
CA GLU A 380 -18.29 -7.89 30.39
C GLU A 380 -17.25 -8.69 29.60
N LEU A 381 -17.67 -9.78 28.94
CA LEU A 381 -16.78 -10.61 28.11
C LEU A 381 -16.65 -10.08 26.68
N LYS A 382 -17.58 -9.24 26.20
CA LYS A 382 -17.52 -8.69 24.83
C LYS A 382 -16.30 -7.77 24.62
N PRO A 383 -16.02 -6.78 25.51
CA PRO A 383 -14.81 -5.97 25.40
C PRO A 383 -13.52 -6.80 25.52
N TYR A 384 -13.54 -7.86 26.34
CA TYR A 384 -12.42 -8.78 26.49
C TYR A 384 -12.11 -9.53 25.19
N LEU A 385 -13.15 -9.99 24.49
CA LEU A 385 -13.03 -10.62 23.17
C LEU A 385 -12.64 -9.61 22.08
N ASN A 386 -13.01 -8.33 22.20
CA ASN A 386 -12.61 -7.26 21.29
C ASN A 386 -11.20 -6.70 21.53
N LEU A 387 -10.46 -7.21 22.53
CA LEU A 387 -9.12 -6.71 22.90
C LEU A 387 -9.11 -5.28 23.48
N GLU A 388 -10.22 -4.83 24.09
CA GLU A 388 -10.37 -3.47 24.64
C GLU A 388 -9.91 -3.34 26.10
N CYS A 389 -9.85 -4.46 26.84
CA CYS A 389 -9.44 -4.54 28.25
C CYS A 389 -7.94 -4.74 28.36
#